data_AF-A0A1L9WFT3-F1
#
_entry.id   AF-A0A1L9WFT3-F1
#
_cell.length_a   1.000
_cell.length_b   1.000
_cell.length_c   1.000
_cell.angle_alpha   90.00
_cell.angle_beta   90.00
_cell.angle_gamma   90.00
#
_symmetry.space_group_name_H-M   'P 1'
#
loop_
_entity.id
_entity.type
_entity.pdbx_description
1 polymer ?
#
loop_
_entity_poly.entity_id
_entity_poly.type
_entity_poly.pdbx_seq_one_letter_code
_entity_poly.pdbx_strand_id
1 'polypeptide(L)'
;MFPRKNPTKATKEAGARKRRIVAVVARRSTASFLLGGLQEKLNSGRGMLYAKDEDNIESIIKYYAKLVLTPDADPLWAKTLKELVFKMWRKSEENPRPSNPSDRIFADETMLKILKAAFGTQDSAFFKEAARCHKGKLSMDFFAWAQEQFACEGSSFAKVQDGLRSAVLAFPDFKQRHTATARLVPRTQFMSDEVRSWVHSVHDQMLEMMPRQELNQQDGHAVVGMAMMYYDFPYLLTRIAPSVKATDRGPFFALGFLSQLDQQLKVGTFPKEEGFEHYREIACGLLCRLHVSTFNVNEKPKQPKTVDPSDTLAYYRRLRDLQNNRLVELDQKTGPLTPEETVTFVESLNPAHPSVAGFSQTLAAILRAYISNYVGLKPSPATSNLVHPTVQSCCGDCYDINRFLRDPASRVWVQPMNKRRRAHIHQKLDQARVDCTNETDHSRATNPRLVVIKTFAQVRDSQLAWQQRKLEASKQIQNFDPVRLAILLSDYYEDIVRMRALDVPSEQPVASRSEFTPASLAGMKRTAEEADFVDLTLDD
;
A
#
# COMPACT_ATOMS: atom_id res chain seq x y z
N MET A 1 45.85 67.50 52.30
CA MET A 1 45.50 67.52 50.86
C MET A 1 45.58 66.09 50.34
N PHE A 2 44.44 65.52 49.92
CA PHE A 2 44.37 64.28 49.14
C PHE A 2 44.94 64.50 47.72
N PRO A 3 45.37 63.44 46.98
CA PRO A 3 44.39 62.70 46.18
C PRO A 3 44.55 61.16 46.19
N ARG A 4 43.37 60.53 46.07
CA ARG A 4 43.12 59.11 45.78
C ARG A 4 43.58 58.72 44.36
N LYS A 5 44.02 57.46 44.19
CA LYS A 5 43.85 56.69 42.95
C LYS A 5 43.38 55.27 43.26
N ASN A 6 42.39 54.82 42.49
CA ASN A 6 41.68 53.54 42.57
C ASN A 6 42.56 52.35 42.16
N PRO A 7 42.35 51.14 42.73
CA PRO A 7 42.92 49.90 42.21
C PRO A 7 41.95 49.20 41.24
N THR A 8 42.48 48.81 40.08
CA THR A 8 41.83 47.97 39.08
C THR A 8 41.85 46.49 39.48
N LYS A 9 40.68 45.86 39.29
CA LYS A 9 40.33 44.44 39.24
C LYS A 9 41.50 43.43 39.15
N ALA A 10 41.62 42.61 40.20
CA ALA A 10 42.25 41.29 40.14
C ALA A 10 41.21 40.23 39.73
N THR A 11 41.51 39.52 38.65
CA THR A 11 40.77 38.36 38.12
C THR A 11 40.87 37.18 39.10
N LYS A 12 39.70 36.71 39.58
CA LYS A 12 39.54 35.42 40.27
C LYS A 12 39.29 34.34 39.23
N GLU A 13 40.32 33.58 38.87
CA GLU A 13 40.16 32.23 38.31
C GLU A 13 40.50 31.21 39.39
N ALA A 14 39.48 30.76 40.13
CA ALA A 14 39.56 29.60 41.00
C ALA A 14 38.74 28.48 40.35
N GLY A 15 39.43 27.52 39.75
CA GLY A 15 38.83 26.35 39.12
C GLY A 15 38.04 25.51 40.11
N ALA A 16 36.73 25.40 39.89
CA ALA A 16 35.83 24.54 40.66
C ALA A 16 36.11 23.06 40.35
N ARG A 17 36.94 22.41 41.16
CA ARG A 17 37.15 20.95 41.16
C ARG A 17 35.85 20.26 41.60
N LYS A 18 35.10 19.66 40.66
CA LYS A 18 33.95 18.78 40.96
C LYS A 18 34.43 17.60 41.81
N ARG A 19 34.15 17.61 43.12
CA ARG A 19 34.36 16.46 44.00
C ARG A 19 33.37 15.36 43.60
N ARG A 20 33.85 14.22 43.09
CA ARG A 20 33.05 13.00 42.90
C ARG A 20 33.00 12.28 44.25
N ILE A 21 31.80 12.18 44.83
CA ILE A 21 31.54 11.33 45.99
C ILE A 21 31.15 9.95 45.44
N VAL A 22 31.87 8.90 45.83
CA VAL A 22 31.56 7.50 45.48
C VAL A 22 30.99 6.86 46.74
N ALA A 23 29.70 6.48 46.70
CA ALA A 23 29.08 5.71 47.77
C ALA A 23 29.15 4.22 47.42
N VAL A 24 29.76 3.42 48.30
CA VAL A 24 29.75 1.96 48.19
C VAL A 24 28.53 1.45 48.96
N VAL A 25 27.56 0.91 48.24
CA VAL A 25 26.32 0.37 48.83
C VAL A 25 26.29 -1.13 48.56
N ALA A 26 26.02 -1.93 49.60
CA ALA A 26 25.86 -3.38 49.44
C ALA A 26 24.78 -3.69 48.39
N ARG A 27 25.03 -4.68 47.52
CA ARG A 27 24.18 -5.02 46.35
C ARG A 27 22.70 -5.20 46.70
N ARG A 28 22.40 -5.75 47.90
CA ARG A 28 21.03 -5.96 48.40
C ARG A 28 20.39 -4.70 48.99
N SER A 29 21.18 -3.72 49.41
CA SER A 29 20.72 -2.45 49.98
C SER A 29 20.64 -1.33 48.94
N THR A 30 21.13 -1.55 47.72
CA THR A 30 21.14 -0.55 46.64
C THR A 30 19.73 -0.10 46.26
N ALA A 31 18.75 -1.01 46.25
CA ALA A 31 17.34 -0.70 46.02
C ALA A 31 16.81 0.28 47.06
N SER A 32 16.89 -0.08 48.33
CA SER A 32 16.41 0.75 49.44
C SER A 32 17.15 2.09 49.53
N PHE A 33 18.45 2.13 49.25
CA PHE A 33 19.24 3.36 49.27
C PHE A 33 18.84 4.32 48.15
N LEU A 34 18.73 3.82 46.91
CA LEU A 34 18.33 4.65 45.76
C LEU A 34 16.86 5.05 45.87
N LEU A 35 15.97 4.14 46.28
CA LEU A 35 14.56 4.43 46.52
C LEU A 35 14.38 5.43 47.67
N GLY A 36 15.12 5.32 48.78
CA GLY A 36 15.00 6.24 49.91
C GLY A 36 15.29 7.69 49.52
N GLY A 37 16.44 7.91 48.87
CA GLY A 37 16.82 9.25 48.39
C GLY A 37 15.93 9.77 47.25
N LEU A 38 15.42 8.88 46.39
CA LEU A 38 14.46 9.26 45.34
C LEU A 38 13.07 9.54 45.89
N GLN A 39 12.61 8.78 46.87
CA GLN A 39 11.28 8.90 47.46
C GLN A 39 11.19 10.18 48.29
N GLU A 40 12.26 10.58 48.97
CA GLU A 40 12.34 11.89 49.61
C GLU A 40 12.22 13.03 48.59
N LYS A 41 12.90 12.95 47.44
CA LYS A 41 12.80 13.92 46.35
C LYS A 41 11.48 13.89 45.58
N LEU A 42 10.88 12.71 45.44
CA LEU A 42 9.58 12.52 44.77
C LEU A 42 8.43 12.99 45.67
N ASN A 43 8.54 12.80 46.98
CA ASN A 43 7.54 13.18 47.98
C ASN A 43 7.69 14.64 48.46
N SER A 44 8.82 15.30 48.25
CA SER A 44 8.96 16.73 48.53
C SER A 44 8.02 17.49 47.58
N GLY A 45 6.84 17.88 48.08
CA GLY A 45 5.74 18.52 47.34
C GLY A 45 6.04 19.88 46.70
N ARG A 46 7.31 20.27 46.55
CA ARG A 46 7.72 21.45 45.78
C ARG A 46 7.84 21.10 44.30
N GLY A 47 6.70 20.87 43.67
CA GLY A 47 6.29 21.20 42.28
C GLY A 47 7.18 20.95 41.03
N MET A 48 8.50 20.81 41.09
CA MET A 48 9.33 20.59 39.90
C MET A 48 10.55 19.72 40.24
N LEU A 49 10.69 18.59 39.55
CA LEU A 49 12.01 17.97 39.43
C LEU A 49 12.84 18.88 38.53
N TYR A 50 14.05 19.24 38.97
CA TYR A 50 15.00 19.85 38.06
C TYR A 50 15.37 18.83 36.99
N ALA A 51 15.67 19.27 35.76
CA ALA A 51 16.07 18.37 34.66
C ALA A 51 17.19 17.40 35.07
N LYS A 52 18.12 17.88 35.90
CA LYS A 52 19.23 17.08 36.45
C LYS A 52 18.79 15.97 37.40
N ASP A 53 17.67 16.14 38.11
CA ASP A 53 17.10 15.07 38.92
C ASP A 53 16.44 14.02 38.02
N GLU A 54 15.72 14.42 36.97
CA GLU A 54 15.12 13.49 36.00
C GLU A 54 16.16 12.62 35.30
N ASP A 55 17.28 13.21 34.85
CA ASP A 55 18.41 12.48 34.27
C ASP A 55 18.99 11.42 35.23
N ASN A 56 19.02 11.74 36.53
CA ASN A 56 19.45 10.81 37.56
C ASN A 56 18.44 9.68 37.75
N ILE A 57 17.13 9.98 37.79
CA ILE A 57 16.09 8.93 37.92
C ILE A 57 16.12 8.01 36.70
N GLU A 58 16.23 8.58 35.50
CA GLU A 58 16.31 7.80 34.26
C GLU A 58 17.55 6.89 34.26
N SER A 59 18.70 7.40 34.69
CA SER A 59 19.92 6.60 34.82
C SER A 59 19.76 5.44 35.80
N ILE A 60 19.05 5.66 36.91
CA ILE A 60 18.75 4.62 37.90
C ILE A 60 17.79 3.57 37.31
N ILE A 61 16.73 4.00 36.62
CA ILE A 61 15.78 3.11 35.93
C ILE A 61 16.51 2.26 34.88
N LYS A 62 17.38 2.89 34.07
CA LYS A 62 18.21 2.22 33.07
C LYS A 62 19.13 1.17 33.70
N TYR A 63 19.68 1.47 34.88
CA TYR A 63 20.49 0.52 35.65
C TYR A 63 19.67 -0.68 36.13
N TYR A 64 18.51 -0.46 36.75
CA TYR A 64 17.64 -1.55 37.20
C TYR A 64 17.12 -2.40 36.04
N ALA A 65 16.72 -1.78 34.93
CA ALA A 65 16.30 -2.49 33.73
C ALA A 65 17.40 -3.43 33.20
N LYS A 66 18.68 -3.03 33.29
CA LYS A 66 19.80 -3.90 32.93
C LYS A 66 19.99 -5.05 33.93
N LEU A 67 19.86 -4.78 35.23
CA LEU A 67 20.02 -5.80 36.26
C LEU A 67 18.94 -6.90 36.19
N VAL A 68 17.70 -6.52 35.88
CA VAL A 68 16.56 -7.45 35.75
C VAL A 68 16.77 -8.46 34.61
N LEU A 69 17.59 -8.12 33.61
CA LEU A 69 17.92 -9.00 32.49
C LEU A 69 19.09 -9.95 32.79
N THR A 70 19.65 -9.93 34.00
CA THR A 70 20.72 -10.88 34.37
C THR A 70 20.12 -12.21 34.84
N PRO A 71 20.75 -13.36 34.57
CA PRO A 71 20.22 -14.68 34.96
C PRO A 71 19.93 -14.80 36.47
N ASP A 72 20.73 -14.14 37.31
CA ASP A 72 20.60 -14.12 38.78
C ASP A 72 19.83 -12.89 39.28
N ALA A 73 18.85 -12.41 38.50
CA ALA A 73 18.07 -11.23 38.85
C ALA A 73 17.30 -11.44 40.18
N ASP A 74 17.60 -10.61 41.18
CA ASP A 74 16.83 -10.55 42.41
C ASP A 74 15.40 -10.07 42.07
N PRO A 75 14.33 -10.80 42.45
CA PRO A 75 12.95 -10.38 42.22
C PRO A 75 12.64 -8.97 42.76
N LEU A 76 13.37 -8.52 43.78
CA LEU A 76 13.26 -7.17 44.32
C LEU A 76 13.66 -6.09 43.31
N TRP A 77 14.58 -6.37 42.38
CA TRP A 77 14.97 -5.44 41.32
C TRP A 77 13.85 -5.20 40.32
N ALA A 78 13.13 -6.26 39.93
CA ALA A 78 11.97 -6.14 39.05
C ALA A 78 10.85 -5.32 39.71
N LYS A 79 10.57 -5.60 41.00
CA LYS A 79 9.62 -4.81 41.79
C LYS A 79 10.03 -3.34 41.89
N THR A 80 11.29 -3.08 42.19
CA THR A 80 11.85 -1.72 42.31
C THR A 80 11.77 -0.96 40.98
N LEU A 81 12.14 -1.61 39.87
CA LEU A 81 12.02 -1.05 38.52
C LEU A 81 10.58 -0.65 38.23
N LYS A 82 9.63 -1.56 38.45
CA LYS A 82 8.19 -1.34 38.22
C LYS A 82 7.68 -0.14 39.02
N GLU A 83 8.01 -0.07 40.31
CA GLU A 83 7.61 1.04 41.17
C GLU A 83 8.18 2.39 40.71
N LEU A 84 9.46 2.44 40.33
CA LEU A 84 10.11 3.66 39.84
C LEU A 84 9.48 4.13 38.53
N VAL A 85 9.27 3.21 37.59
CA VAL A 85 8.70 3.50 36.27
C VAL A 85 7.26 4.00 36.40
N PHE A 86 6.41 3.34 37.20
CA PHE A 86 5.04 3.78 37.45
C PHE A 86 4.95 5.13 38.16
N LYS A 87 5.84 5.39 39.13
CA LYS A 87 5.91 6.70 39.78
C LYS A 87 6.23 7.81 38.78
N MET A 88 7.14 7.55 37.84
CA MET A 88 7.49 8.52 36.78
C MET A 88 6.33 8.77 35.83
N TRP A 89 5.60 7.72 35.41
CA TRP A 89 4.42 7.89 34.56
C TRP A 89 3.30 8.65 35.25
N ARG A 90 2.93 8.27 36.48
CA ARG A 90 1.89 8.97 37.24
C ARG A 90 2.22 10.45 37.45
N LYS A 91 3.48 10.77 37.76
CA LYS A 91 3.91 12.16 37.91
C LYS A 91 3.79 12.96 36.61
N SER A 92 4.06 12.33 35.47
CA SER A 92 3.86 12.94 34.15
C SER A 92 2.40 13.16 33.80
N GLU A 93 1.48 12.32 34.31
CA GLU A 93 0.04 12.47 34.12
C GLU A 93 -0.55 13.55 35.04
N GLU A 94 -0.06 13.65 36.28
CA GLU A 94 -0.47 14.66 37.26
C GLU A 94 0.02 16.08 36.87
N ASN A 95 1.16 16.19 36.19
CA ASN A 95 1.73 17.45 35.74
C ASN A 95 2.03 17.41 34.23
N PRO A 96 0.99 17.42 33.36
CA PRO A 96 1.19 17.41 31.93
C PRO A 96 1.91 18.71 31.54
N ARG A 97 3.17 18.57 31.09
CA ARG A 97 3.93 19.71 30.58
C ARG A 97 3.19 20.35 29.40
N PRO A 98 3.25 21.68 29.24
CA PRO A 98 2.68 22.33 28.06
C PRO A 98 3.43 21.87 26.81
N SER A 99 2.82 20.91 26.12
CA SER A 99 2.94 20.53 24.71
C SER A 99 4.28 20.84 24.05
N ASN A 100 5.38 20.26 24.53
CA ASN A 100 6.62 20.23 23.76
C ASN A 100 6.74 18.85 23.09
N PRO A 101 7.00 18.76 21.78
CA PRO A 101 7.10 17.48 21.06
C PRO A 101 8.24 16.56 21.54
N SER A 102 9.08 17.03 22.47
CA SER A 102 10.10 16.29 23.20
C SER A 102 9.65 15.78 24.58
N ASP A 103 8.36 15.84 24.94
CA ASP A 103 7.79 15.30 26.21
C ASP A 103 7.80 13.76 26.23
N ARG A 104 9.02 13.24 26.20
CA ARG A 104 9.38 11.86 26.48
C ARG A 104 9.66 11.77 27.98
N ILE A 105 9.04 10.79 28.62
CA ILE A 105 9.33 10.47 30.03
C ILE A 105 10.68 9.76 30.13
N PHE A 106 11.05 9.00 29.09
CA PHE A 106 12.31 8.27 28.98
C PHE A 106 12.91 8.43 27.58
N ALA A 107 14.24 8.44 27.48
CA ALA A 107 14.92 8.31 26.20
C ALA A 107 14.62 6.95 25.55
N ASP A 108 14.72 6.86 24.22
CA ASP A 108 14.34 5.66 23.45
C ASP A 108 15.13 4.42 23.89
N GLU A 109 16.43 4.59 24.20
CA GLU A 109 17.28 3.50 24.70
C GLU A 109 16.84 3.01 26.09
N THR A 110 16.40 3.92 26.96
CA THR A 110 15.89 3.57 28.29
C THR A 110 14.54 2.86 28.16
N MET A 111 13.65 3.37 27.32
CA MET A 111 12.35 2.75 27.03
C MET A 111 12.52 1.31 26.50
N LEU A 112 13.46 1.11 25.57
CA LEU A 112 13.80 -0.21 25.06
C LEU A 112 14.23 -1.17 26.18
N LYS A 113 15.10 -0.72 27.09
CA LYS A 113 15.56 -1.52 28.23
C LYS A 113 14.43 -1.85 29.20
N ILE A 114 13.54 -0.90 29.48
CA ILE A 114 12.34 -1.12 30.31
C ILE A 114 11.46 -2.22 29.68
N LEU A 115 11.22 -2.14 28.37
CA LEU A 115 10.39 -3.14 27.65
C LEU A 115 11.03 -4.53 27.67
N LYS A 116 12.34 -4.62 27.41
CA LYS A 116 13.06 -5.90 27.50
C LYS A 116 12.98 -6.49 28.91
N ALA A 117 13.19 -5.66 29.94
CA ALA A 117 13.09 -6.09 31.33
C ALA A 117 11.66 -6.56 31.68
N ALA A 118 10.63 -5.81 31.27
CA ALA A 118 9.24 -6.17 31.51
C ALA A 118 8.86 -7.48 30.81
N PHE A 119 9.34 -7.67 29.57
CA PHE A 119 9.20 -8.92 28.82
C PHE A 119 9.85 -10.10 29.55
N GLY A 120 11.11 -9.95 29.96
CA GLY A 120 11.87 -10.99 30.67
C GLY A 120 11.25 -11.39 32.02
N THR A 121 10.64 -10.44 32.73
CA THR A 121 9.92 -10.75 33.99
C THR A 121 8.61 -11.50 33.81
N GLN A 122 8.10 -11.61 32.57
CA GLN A 122 6.78 -12.18 32.24
C GLN A 122 5.62 -11.55 33.04
N ASP A 123 5.77 -10.33 33.54
CA ASP A 123 4.72 -9.56 34.20
C ASP A 123 3.87 -8.87 33.14
N SER A 124 2.80 -9.55 32.73
CA SER A 124 1.89 -9.09 31.65
C SER A 124 1.38 -7.67 31.89
N ALA A 125 1.01 -7.34 33.13
CA ALA A 125 0.47 -6.02 33.47
C ALA A 125 1.54 -4.93 33.35
N PHE A 126 2.74 -5.18 33.88
CA PHE A 126 3.84 -4.23 33.75
C PHE A 126 4.27 -4.04 32.30
N PHE A 127 4.38 -5.13 31.54
CA PHE A 127 4.77 -5.07 30.13
C PHE A 127 3.74 -4.32 29.28
N LYS A 128 2.45 -4.59 29.47
CA LYS A 128 1.35 -3.87 28.81
C LYS A 128 1.34 -2.37 29.10
N GLU A 129 1.62 -1.99 30.34
CA GLU A 129 1.80 -0.59 30.70
C GLU A 129 2.99 0.04 30.00
N ALA A 130 4.17 -0.58 30.11
CA ALA A 130 5.37 -0.08 29.43
C ALA A 130 5.16 0.06 27.93
N ALA A 131 4.58 -0.95 27.30
CA ALA A 131 4.37 -1.01 25.86
C ALA A 131 3.55 0.17 25.32
N ARG A 132 2.55 0.69 26.04
CA ARG A 132 1.75 1.82 25.53
C ARG A 132 2.51 3.16 25.57
N CYS A 133 3.56 3.27 26.38
CA CYS A 133 4.21 4.54 26.69
C CYS A 133 5.29 4.95 25.67
N HIS A 134 5.66 4.09 24.71
CA HIS A 134 6.72 4.42 23.75
C HIS A 134 6.30 5.40 22.64
N LYS A 135 4.99 5.71 22.49
CA LYS A 135 4.46 6.72 21.55
C LYS A 135 5.00 6.57 20.12
N GLY A 136 5.05 5.34 19.59
CA GLY A 136 5.56 5.04 18.24
C GLY A 136 7.07 5.16 18.02
N LYS A 137 7.87 5.38 19.07
CA LYS A 137 9.33 5.59 18.96
C LYS A 137 10.17 4.35 19.27
N LEU A 138 9.53 3.20 19.44
CA LEU A 138 10.21 1.93 19.67
C LEU A 138 10.89 1.46 18.37
N SER A 139 12.14 1.00 18.46
CA SER A 139 12.83 0.42 17.30
C SER A 139 12.11 -0.85 16.83
N MET A 140 12.01 -1.04 15.51
CA MET A 140 11.48 -2.26 14.91
C MET A 140 12.30 -3.51 15.26
N ASP A 141 13.59 -3.33 15.61
CA ASP A 141 14.47 -4.42 16.03
C ASP A 141 14.02 -5.04 17.37
N PHE A 142 13.21 -4.33 18.16
CA PHE A 142 12.61 -4.90 19.37
C PHE A 142 11.74 -6.12 19.05
N PHE A 143 10.97 -6.08 17.95
CA PHE A 143 10.06 -7.16 17.58
C PHE A 143 10.81 -8.38 17.04
N ALA A 144 11.89 -8.16 16.29
CA ALA A 144 12.80 -9.22 15.88
C ALA A 144 13.47 -9.87 17.11
N TRP A 145 13.99 -9.06 18.03
CA TRP A 145 14.55 -9.54 19.29
C TRP A 145 13.52 -10.35 20.10
N ALA A 146 12.28 -9.86 20.24
CA ALA A 146 11.24 -10.56 20.99
C ALA A 146 10.87 -11.91 20.36
N GLN A 147 10.85 -11.97 19.03
CA GLN A 147 10.68 -13.22 18.28
C GLN A 147 11.79 -14.23 18.60
N GLU A 148 13.05 -13.78 18.63
CA GLU A 148 14.20 -14.64 18.97
C GLU A 148 14.09 -15.19 20.40
N GLN A 149 13.54 -14.41 21.35
CA GLN A 149 13.35 -14.90 22.73
C GLN A 149 12.36 -16.07 22.81
N PHE A 150 11.36 -16.12 21.93
CA PHE A 150 10.45 -17.28 21.85
C PHE A 150 11.13 -18.53 21.28
N ALA A 151 12.12 -18.36 20.42
CA ALA A 151 12.89 -19.47 19.87
C ALA A 151 13.91 -20.03 20.87
N CYS A 152 14.54 -19.16 21.68
CA CYS A 152 15.68 -19.54 22.52
C CYS A 152 15.35 -19.81 23.99
N GLU A 153 14.38 -19.09 24.59
CA GLU A 153 14.30 -18.96 26.06
C GLU A 153 13.05 -19.57 26.70
N GLY A 154 12.24 -20.36 25.97
CA GLY A 154 11.03 -20.98 26.52
C GLY A 154 10.00 -19.97 27.07
N SER A 155 10.13 -18.69 26.72
CA SER A 155 9.20 -17.65 27.11
C SER A 155 7.81 -17.98 26.58
N SER A 156 6.83 -18.04 27.48
CA SER A 156 5.45 -18.34 27.09
C SER A 156 4.84 -17.11 26.40
N PHE A 157 4.55 -17.23 25.11
CA PHE A 157 3.86 -16.20 24.32
C PHE A 157 2.59 -15.72 25.04
N ALA A 158 1.81 -16.63 25.61
CA ALA A 158 0.60 -16.37 26.39
C ALA A 158 0.77 -15.30 27.46
N LYS A 159 1.93 -15.26 28.14
CA LYS A 159 2.19 -14.33 29.26
C LYS A 159 2.55 -12.92 28.80
N VAL A 160 3.01 -12.76 27.57
CA VAL A 160 3.52 -11.48 27.04
C VAL A 160 2.69 -10.93 25.87
N GLN A 161 1.73 -11.70 25.36
CA GLN A 161 0.91 -11.36 24.20
C GLN A 161 0.19 -10.00 24.32
N ASP A 162 -0.28 -9.65 25.52
CA ASP A 162 -0.99 -8.40 25.78
C ASP A 162 -0.04 -7.20 25.70
N GLY A 163 1.18 -7.34 26.22
CA GLY A 163 2.21 -6.32 26.10
C GLY A 163 2.71 -6.15 24.68
N LEU A 164 2.90 -7.26 23.94
CA LEU A 164 3.22 -7.21 22.51
C LEU A 164 2.13 -6.50 21.71
N ARG A 165 0.85 -6.81 21.98
CA ARG A 165 -0.29 -6.15 21.32
C ARG A 165 -0.25 -4.65 21.58
N SER A 166 -0.08 -4.24 22.84
CA SER A 166 0.04 -2.83 23.19
C SER A 166 1.24 -2.14 22.54
N ALA A 167 2.37 -2.84 22.36
CA ALA A 167 3.56 -2.27 21.72
C ALA A 167 3.33 -2.06 20.22
N VAL A 168 2.69 -3.02 19.55
CA VAL A 168 2.33 -2.86 18.14
C VAL A 168 1.33 -1.71 17.97
N LEU A 169 0.25 -1.69 18.75
CA LEU A 169 -0.81 -0.68 18.58
C LEU A 169 -0.42 0.74 19.01
N ALA A 170 0.69 0.90 19.74
CA ALA A 170 1.21 2.21 20.13
C ALA A 170 1.95 2.95 19.00
N PHE A 171 2.14 2.32 17.82
CA PHE A 171 2.61 3.03 16.63
C PHE A 171 1.48 3.85 15.98
N PRO A 172 1.75 5.10 15.58
CA PRO A 172 0.74 5.97 14.98
C PRO A 172 0.31 5.46 13.60
N ASP A 173 1.25 5.03 12.76
CA ASP A 173 1.00 4.74 11.34
C ASP A 173 0.64 3.26 11.12
N PHE A 174 -0.27 2.97 10.18
CA PHE A 174 -0.71 1.59 9.92
C PHE A 174 0.46 0.74 9.43
N LYS A 175 1.27 1.29 8.50
CA LYS A 175 2.49 0.64 8.01
C LYS A 175 3.42 0.19 9.13
N GLN A 176 3.64 1.05 10.14
CA GLN A 176 4.55 0.75 11.23
C GLN A 176 4.00 -0.40 12.09
N ARG A 177 2.70 -0.40 12.41
CA ARG A 177 2.06 -1.51 13.14
C ARG A 177 2.18 -2.81 12.36
N HIS A 178 1.88 -2.79 11.06
CA HIS A 178 2.00 -3.98 10.22
C HIS A 178 3.46 -4.47 10.16
N THR A 179 4.42 -3.57 10.03
CA THR A 179 5.86 -3.91 10.00
C THR A 179 6.31 -4.53 11.32
N ALA A 180 5.83 -4.00 12.45
CA ALA A 180 6.10 -4.56 13.78
C ALA A 180 5.54 -5.99 13.91
N THR A 181 4.28 -6.22 13.49
CA THR A 181 3.68 -7.57 13.44
C THR A 181 4.48 -8.51 12.53
N ALA A 182 4.88 -8.05 11.34
CA ALA A 182 5.69 -8.80 10.38
C ALA A 182 7.06 -9.22 10.92
N ARG A 183 7.69 -8.35 11.71
CA ARG A 183 8.98 -8.64 12.36
C ARG A 183 8.83 -9.62 13.52
N LEU A 184 7.72 -9.55 14.24
CA LEU A 184 7.44 -10.43 15.37
C LEU A 184 7.01 -11.84 14.92
N VAL A 185 6.22 -11.93 13.84
CA VAL A 185 5.67 -13.19 13.33
C VAL A 185 5.96 -13.30 11.83
N PRO A 186 7.19 -13.67 11.43
CA PRO A 186 7.55 -13.80 10.03
C PRO A 186 6.78 -14.93 9.33
N ARG A 187 6.47 -14.75 8.04
CA ARG A 187 5.76 -15.74 7.21
C ARG A 187 6.46 -17.11 7.11
N THR A 188 7.79 -17.14 7.29
CA THR A 188 8.61 -18.34 7.10
C THR A 188 8.52 -19.35 8.26
N GLN A 189 7.83 -19.00 9.35
CA GLN A 189 7.76 -19.86 10.54
C GLN A 189 6.38 -20.51 10.70
N PHE A 190 6.37 -21.73 11.23
CA PHE A 190 5.14 -22.39 11.67
C PHE A 190 4.50 -21.57 12.78
N MET A 191 3.29 -21.08 12.53
CA MET A 191 2.53 -20.28 13.47
C MET A 191 1.58 -21.16 14.27
N SER A 192 1.70 -21.16 15.59
CA SER A 192 0.73 -21.82 16.47
C SER A 192 -0.65 -21.15 16.36
N ASP A 193 -1.71 -21.88 16.72
CA ASP A 193 -3.08 -21.35 16.69
C ASP A 193 -3.24 -20.14 17.63
N GLU A 194 -2.52 -20.15 18.76
CA GLU A 194 -2.47 -19.02 19.70
C GLU A 194 -1.88 -17.77 19.04
N VAL A 195 -0.72 -17.88 18.39
CA VAL A 195 -0.08 -16.75 17.71
C VAL A 195 -0.94 -16.28 16.53
N ARG A 196 -1.57 -17.20 15.80
CA ARG A 196 -2.48 -16.85 14.70
C ARG A 196 -3.68 -16.06 15.17
N SER A 197 -4.34 -16.53 16.25
CA SER A 197 -5.44 -15.82 16.89
C SER A 197 -5.02 -14.42 17.35
N TRP A 198 -3.81 -14.31 17.92
CA TRP A 198 -3.25 -13.02 18.32
C TRP A 198 -3.02 -12.09 17.13
N VAL A 199 -2.40 -12.56 16.04
CA VAL A 199 -2.17 -11.77 14.82
C VAL A 199 -3.50 -11.28 14.25
N HIS A 200 -4.52 -12.14 14.20
CA HIS A 200 -5.86 -11.76 13.74
C HIS A 200 -6.46 -10.65 14.60
N SER A 201 -6.41 -10.82 15.92
CA SER A 201 -6.90 -9.81 16.87
C SER A 201 -6.19 -8.46 16.73
N VAL A 202 -4.87 -8.45 16.46
CA VAL A 202 -4.10 -7.22 16.24
C VAL A 202 -4.52 -6.55 14.93
N HIS A 203 -4.63 -7.30 13.84
CA HIS A 203 -5.02 -6.75 12.55
C HIS A 203 -6.47 -6.23 12.55
N ASP A 204 -7.40 -6.92 13.20
CA ASP A 204 -8.77 -6.45 13.34
C ASP A 204 -8.81 -5.09 14.08
N GLN A 205 -8.06 -4.94 15.18
CA GLN A 205 -7.91 -3.66 15.87
C GLN A 205 -7.25 -2.58 14.99
N MET A 206 -6.25 -2.96 14.17
CA MET A 206 -5.65 -2.02 13.22
C MET A 206 -6.67 -1.51 12.19
N LEU A 207 -7.51 -2.40 11.65
CA LEU A 207 -8.58 -2.05 10.71
C LEU A 207 -9.66 -1.19 11.39
N GLU A 208 -10.05 -1.49 12.62
CA GLU A 208 -11.01 -0.69 13.40
C GLU A 208 -10.52 0.75 13.68
N MET A 209 -9.20 0.93 13.78
CA MET A 209 -8.58 2.25 13.98
C MET A 209 -8.50 3.09 12.70
N MET A 210 -8.55 2.47 11.50
CA MET A 210 -8.37 3.16 10.23
C MET A 210 -9.28 4.37 10.01
N PRO A 211 -10.60 4.33 10.29
CA PRO A 211 -11.49 5.46 10.03
C PRO A 211 -11.15 6.75 10.80
N ARG A 212 -10.36 6.63 11.88
CA ARG A 212 -9.96 7.75 12.75
C ARG A 212 -8.55 8.26 12.46
N GLN A 213 -7.86 7.67 11.49
CA GLN A 213 -6.44 7.92 11.24
C GLN A 213 -6.22 8.73 9.96
N GLU A 214 -5.18 9.57 9.95
CA GLU A 214 -4.62 10.14 8.73
C GLU A 214 -3.84 9.02 7.99
N LEU A 215 -4.46 8.44 6.95
CA LEU A 215 -3.86 7.34 6.17
C LEU A 215 -3.16 7.87 4.93
N ASN A 216 -1.98 7.32 4.63
CA ASN A 216 -1.18 7.68 3.46
C ASN A 216 -1.03 6.51 2.47
N GLN A 217 -0.37 6.75 1.35
CA GLN A 217 -0.15 5.74 0.30
C GLN A 217 0.55 4.47 0.79
N GLN A 218 1.53 4.62 1.69
CA GLN A 218 2.29 3.48 2.20
C GLN A 218 1.43 2.61 3.13
N ASP A 219 0.47 3.20 3.84
CA ASP A 219 -0.52 2.44 4.61
C ASP A 219 -1.40 1.58 3.68
N GLY A 220 -1.74 2.10 2.49
CA GLY A 220 -2.45 1.35 1.46
C GLY A 220 -1.69 0.11 0.98
N HIS A 221 -0.38 0.25 0.76
CA HIS A 221 0.49 -0.89 0.43
C HIS A 221 0.53 -1.91 1.57
N ALA A 222 0.67 -1.42 2.81
CA ALA A 222 0.78 -2.27 3.99
C ALA A 222 -0.49 -3.09 4.23
N VAL A 223 -1.68 -2.55 3.95
CA VAL A 223 -2.95 -3.28 4.06
C VAL A 223 -3.01 -4.47 3.10
N VAL A 224 -2.56 -4.33 1.85
CA VAL A 224 -2.48 -5.47 0.92
C VAL A 224 -1.40 -6.44 1.35
N GLY A 225 -0.24 -5.95 1.82
CA GLY A 225 0.84 -6.78 2.35
C GLY A 225 0.40 -7.63 3.55
N MET A 226 -0.45 -7.07 4.42
CA MET A 226 -1.09 -7.78 5.53
C MET A 226 -1.92 -8.96 5.05
N ALA A 227 -2.78 -8.75 4.05
CA ALA A 227 -3.55 -9.83 3.44
C ALA A 227 -2.65 -10.92 2.86
N MET A 228 -1.63 -10.53 2.10
CA MET A 228 -0.71 -11.47 1.46
C MET A 228 0.09 -12.33 2.45
N MET A 229 0.44 -11.77 3.61
CA MET A 229 1.28 -12.48 4.58
C MET A 229 0.51 -13.40 5.50
N TYR A 230 -0.71 -13.02 5.89
CA TYR A 230 -1.42 -13.67 6.99
C TYR A 230 -2.78 -14.24 6.63
N TYR A 231 -3.31 -13.90 5.45
CA TYR A 231 -4.66 -14.24 5.05
C TYR A 231 -4.71 -14.76 3.62
N ASP A 232 -5.90 -15.15 3.21
CA ASP A 232 -6.22 -15.51 1.85
C ASP A 232 -6.86 -14.34 1.10
N PHE A 233 -7.08 -14.57 -0.20
CA PHE A 233 -7.74 -13.61 -1.06
C PHE A 233 -9.19 -13.31 -0.64
N PRO A 234 -10.03 -14.29 -0.25
CA PRO A 234 -11.36 -14.02 0.32
C PRO A 234 -11.37 -13.04 1.50
N TYR A 235 -10.40 -13.10 2.42
CA TYR A 235 -10.31 -12.14 3.53
C TYR A 235 -10.06 -10.70 3.04
N LEU A 236 -9.17 -10.52 2.05
CA LEU A 236 -8.93 -9.23 1.40
C LEU A 236 -10.24 -8.64 0.86
N LEU A 237 -11.04 -9.47 0.19
CA LEU A 237 -12.29 -9.02 -0.42
C LEU A 237 -13.39 -8.73 0.60
N THR A 238 -13.55 -9.59 1.61
CA THR A 238 -14.70 -9.54 2.52
C THR A 238 -14.49 -8.62 3.71
N ARG A 239 -13.24 -8.37 4.13
CA ARG A 239 -12.94 -7.56 5.34
C ARG A 239 -12.18 -6.29 5.01
N ILE A 240 -11.16 -6.37 4.16
CA ILE A 240 -10.29 -5.23 3.88
C ILE A 240 -10.94 -4.27 2.88
N ALA A 241 -11.43 -4.78 1.74
CA ALA A 241 -12.00 -3.95 0.68
C ALA A 241 -13.16 -3.06 1.17
N PRO A 242 -14.12 -3.53 2.00
CA PRO A 242 -15.15 -2.67 2.58
C PRO A 242 -14.58 -1.54 3.44
N SER A 243 -13.55 -1.80 4.24
CA SER A 243 -12.88 -0.78 5.07
C SER A 243 -12.18 0.27 4.22
N VAL A 244 -11.53 -0.14 3.13
CA VAL A 244 -10.93 0.78 2.16
C VAL A 244 -12.00 1.63 1.48
N LYS A 245 -13.14 1.02 1.09
CA LYS A 245 -14.28 1.72 0.51
C LYS A 245 -14.88 2.73 1.50
N ALA A 246 -15.05 2.36 2.77
CA ALA A 246 -15.61 3.23 3.81
C ALA A 246 -14.68 4.39 4.21
N THR A 247 -13.39 4.32 3.86
CA THR A 247 -12.44 5.37 4.17
C THR A 247 -12.65 6.55 3.21
N ASP A 248 -13.38 7.57 3.66
CA ASP A 248 -13.61 8.81 2.90
C ASP A 248 -12.42 9.78 2.92
N ARG A 249 -11.45 9.53 3.82
CA ARG A 249 -10.31 10.42 4.08
C ARG A 249 -9.00 9.73 3.69
N GLY A 250 -8.43 10.14 2.56
CA GLY A 250 -7.12 9.68 2.12
C GLY A 250 -7.15 9.06 0.72
N PRO A 251 -7.35 9.87 -0.34
CA PRO A 251 -7.23 9.38 -1.71
C PRO A 251 -5.87 8.69 -1.92
N PHE A 252 -4.79 9.21 -1.32
CA PHE A 252 -3.46 8.59 -1.36
C PHE A 252 -3.44 7.16 -0.79
N PHE A 253 -4.13 6.92 0.32
CA PHE A 253 -4.25 5.59 0.92
C PHE A 253 -4.90 4.59 -0.04
N ALA A 254 -6.06 4.94 -0.58
CA ALA A 254 -6.79 4.05 -1.49
C ALA A 254 -6.05 3.87 -2.83
N LEU A 255 -5.33 4.89 -3.32
CA LEU A 255 -4.43 4.76 -4.46
C LEU A 255 -3.27 3.80 -4.19
N GLY A 256 -2.67 3.87 -3.00
CA GLY A 256 -1.68 2.89 -2.57
C GLY A 256 -2.25 1.48 -2.58
N PHE A 257 -3.40 1.28 -1.93
CA PHE A 257 -4.10 -0.01 -1.91
C PHE A 257 -4.32 -0.57 -3.33
N LEU A 258 -4.88 0.24 -4.24
CA LEU A 258 -5.13 -0.15 -5.63
C LEU A 258 -3.84 -0.48 -6.37
N SER A 259 -2.80 0.35 -6.23
CA SER A 259 -1.50 0.13 -6.86
C SER A 259 -0.89 -1.20 -6.44
N GLN A 260 -0.90 -1.50 -5.14
CA GLN A 260 -0.35 -2.74 -4.62
C GLN A 260 -1.20 -3.94 -5.07
N LEU A 261 -2.54 -3.82 -5.05
CA LEU A 261 -3.44 -4.87 -5.52
C LEU A 261 -3.22 -5.21 -6.99
N ASP A 262 -3.12 -4.21 -7.88
CA ASP A 262 -2.84 -4.40 -9.31
C ASP A 262 -1.50 -5.12 -9.52
N GLN A 263 -0.45 -4.73 -8.79
CA GLN A 263 0.83 -5.41 -8.85
C GLN A 263 0.69 -6.90 -8.50
N GLN A 264 -0.06 -7.24 -7.46
CA GLN A 264 -0.24 -8.64 -7.05
C GLN A 264 -1.09 -9.46 -8.03
N LEU A 265 -2.07 -8.83 -8.68
CA LEU A 265 -2.86 -9.48 -9.73
C LEU A 265 -2.01 -9.76 -10.98
N LYS A 266 -1.10 -8.83 -11.34
CA LYS A 266 -0.16 -9.01 -12.45
C LYS A 266 0.83 -10.15 -12.22
N VAL A 267 1.38 -10.22 -11.01
CA VAL A 267 2.31 -11.30 -10.60
C VAL A 267 1.59 -12.65 -10.46
N GLY A 268 0.26 -12.65 -10.38
CA GLY A 268 -0.54 -13.88 -10.24
C GLY A 268 -0.61 -14.39 -8.80
N THR A 269 -0.27 -13.54 -7.82
CA THR A 269 -0.43 -13.86 -6.39
C THR A 269 -1.90 -14.00 -6.00
N PHE A 270 -2.79 -13.28 -6.69
CA PHE A 270 -4.23 -13.32 -6.49
C PHE A 270 -4.98 -13.74 -7.76
N PRO A 271 -6.19 -14.33 -7.64
CA PRO A 271 -7.05 -14.66 -8.77
C PRO A 271 -7.34 -13.42 -9.63
N LYS A 272 -7.02 -13.50 -10.92
CA LYS A 272 -7.10 -12.35 -11.83
C LYS A 272 -8.53 -11.85 -12.02
N GLU A 273 -9.47 -12.74 -12.32
CA GLU A 273 -10.84 -12.36 -12.68
C GLU A 273 -11.55 -11.65 -11.51
N GLU A 274 -11.69 -12.33 -10.37
CA GLU A 274 -12.31 -11.78 -9.16
C GLU A 274 -11.57 -10.54 -8.63
N GLY A 275 -10.23 -10.53 -8.70
CA GLY A 275 -9.44 -9.41 -8.22
C GLY A 275 -9.54 -8.17 -9.09
N PHE A 276 -9.62 -8.31 -10.42
CA PHE A 276 -9.84 -7.17 -11.30
C PHE A 276 -11.24 -6.59 -11.17
N GLU A 277 -12.26 -7.40 -10.86
CA GLU A 277 -13.60 -6.89 -10.56
C GLU A 277 -13.60 -5.97 -9.33
N HIS A 278 -12.99 -6.41 -8.22
CA HIS A 278 -12.91 -5.61 -7.01
C HIS A 278 -11.99 -4.40 -7.14
N TYR A 279 -10.87 -4.55 -7.87
CA TYR A 279 -10.03 -3.43 -8.25
C TYR A 279 -10.86 -2.36 -8.98
N ARG A 280 -11.64 -2.75 -10.00
CA ARG A 280 -12.50 -1.84 -10.76
C ARG A 280 -13.54 -1.19 -9.85
N GLU A 281 -14.20 -1.96 -9.00
CA GLU A 281 -15.24 -1.44 -8.10
C GLU A 281 -14.67 -0.38 -7.13
N ILE A 282 -13.54 -0.66 -6.49
CA ILE A 282 -12.87 0.27 -5.57
C ILE A 282 -12.34 1.49 -6.33
N ALA A 283 -11.74 1.28 -7.51
CA ALA A 283 -11.25 2.37 -8.36
C ALA A 283 -12.39 3.28 -8.81
N CYS A 284 -13.51 2.74 -9.28
CA CYS A 284 -14.71 3.50 -9.63
C CYS A 284 -15.25 4.26 -8.42
N GLY A 285 -15.37 3.61 -7.26
CA GLY A 285 -15.84 4.27 -6.03
C GLY A 285 -14.89 5.38 -5.54
N LEU A 286 -13.59 5.25 -5.76
CA LEU A 286 -12.61 6.30 -5.49
C LEU A 286 -12.79 7.45 -6.49
N LEU A 287 -12.84 7.14 -7.79
CA LEU A 287 -13.06 8.10 -8.88
C LEU A 287 -14.32 8.95 -8.66
N CYS A 288 -15.44 8.34 -8.25
CA CYS A 288 -16.67 9.04 -7.93
C CYS A 288 -16.58 9.95 -6.69
N ARG A 289 -15.68 9.65 -5.74
CA ARG A 289 -15.51 10.40 -4.47
C ARG A 289 -14.35 11.38 -4.50
N LEU A 290 -13.52 11.34 -5.54
CA LEU A 290 -12.39 12.25 -5.74
C LEU A 290 -12.90 13.66 -6.02
N HIS A 291 -13.29 14.37 -4.95
CA HIS A 291 -13.59 15.78 -5.02
C HIS A 291 -12.26 16.52 -5.09
N VAL A 292 -11.94 17.17 -6.21
CA VAL A 292 -10.61 17.77 -6.43
C VAL A 292 -10.22 18.78 -5.33
N SER A 293 -11.19 19.39 -4.65
CA SER A 293 -10.94 20.27 -3.50
C SER A 293 -10.41 19.59 -2.24
N THR A 294 -10.45 18.25 -2.14
CA THR A 294 -9.82 17.48 -1.06
C THR A 294 -8.30 17.37 -1.22
N PHE A 295 -7.79 17.72 -2.41
CA PHE A 295 -6.36 17.89 -2.67
C PHE A 295 -5.99 19.33 -2.36
N ASN A 296 -5.89 19.64 -1.07
CA ASN A 296 -5.39 20.93 -0.66
C ASN A 296 -3.88 21.00 -0.96
N VAL A 297 -3.51 21.50 -2.14
CA VAL A 297 -2.10 21.74 -2.51
C VAL A 297 -1.43 22.76 -1.57
N ASN A 298 -2.22 23.48 -0.75
CA ASN A 298 -1.76 24.40 0.29
C ASN A 298 -1.62 23.76 1.69
N GLU A 299 -1.90 22.46 1.86
CA GLU A 299 -1.58 21.78 3.11
C GLU A 299 -0.06 21.71 3.23
N LYS A 300 0.51 22.58 4.08
CA LYS A 300 1.92 22.50 4.44
C LYS A 300 2.20 21.06 4.89
N PRO A 301 3.14 20.33 4.25
CA PRO A 301 3.55 19.04 4.77
C PRO A 301 4.01 19.28 6.21
N LYS A 302 3.36 18.61 7.17
CA LYS A 302 3.83 18.59 8.56
C LYS A 302 5.27 18.08 8.48
N GLN A 303 6.22 18.95 8.81
CA GLN A 303 7.65 18.69 8.64
C GLN A 303 8.00 17.28 9.16
N PRO A 304 8.69 16.44 8.37
CA PRO A 304 9.30 15.24 8.92
C PRO A 304 10.31 15.70 9.97
N LYS A 305 10.04 15.38 11.24
CA LYS A 305 11.02 15.50 12.30
C LYS A 305 12.12 14.49 11.97
N THR A 306 13.32 15.02 11.69
CA THR A 306 14.56 14.34 11.32
C THR A 306 14.80 14.11 9.82
N VAL A 307 15.05 15.20 9.08
CA VAL A 307 15.97 15.20 7.94
C VAL A 307 16.83 16.47 8.03
N ASP A 308 18.08 16.36 7.57
CA ASP A 308 19.17 17.35 7.57
C ASP A 308 18.73 18.84 7.50
N PRO A 309 19.16 19.70 8.45
CA PRO A 309 18.79 21.11 8.52
C PRO A 309 19.26 22.00 7.35
N SER A 310 20.24 21.58 6.55
CA SER A 310 20.85 22.45 5.52
C SER A 310 19.92 22.70 4.32
N ASP A 311 19.21 21.68 3.84
CA ASP A 311 18.40 21.78 2.61
C ASP A 311 16.96 22.26 2.88
N THR A 312 16.44 21.90 4.05
CA THR A 312 15.07 22.18 4.46
C THR A 312 14.85 23.67 4.74
N LEU A 313 15.86 24.36 5.27
CA LEU A 313 15.76 25.79 5.60
C LEU A 313 15.86 26.69 4.37
N ALA A 314 16.63 26.29 3.36
CA ALA A 314 16.69 26.96 2.06
C ALA A 314 15.36 26.80 1.28
N TYR A 315 14.75 25.62 1.38
CA TYR A 315 13.42 25.32 0.84
C TYR A 315 12.32 26.19 1.45
N TYR A 316 12.25 26.31 2.77
CA TYR A 316 11.21 27.12 3.44
C TYR A 316 11.41 28.63 3.31
N ARG A 317 12.65 29.13 3.14
CA ARG A 317 12.89 30.53 2.78
C ARG A 317 12.43 30.84 1.36
N ARG A 318 12.74 29.99 0.37
CA ARG A 318 12.27 30.17 -1.01
C ARG A 318 10.75 30.11 -1.14
N LEU A 319 10.07 29.22 -0.41
CA LEU A 319 8.60 29.17 -0.35
C LEU A 319 7.98 30.43 0.26
N ARG A 320 8.63 31.02 1.27
CA ARG A 320 8.19 32.29 1.88
C ARG A 320 8.43 33.48 0.95
N ASP A 321 9.55 33.50 0.23
CA ASP A 321 9.88 34.55 -0.75
C ASP A 321 8.97 34.47 -2.00
N LEU A 322 8.53 33.26 -2.39
CA LEU A 322 7.51 33.04 -3.44
C LEU A 322 6.11 33.47 -3.00
N GLN A 323 5.76 33.34 -1.72
CA GLN A 323 4.45 33.76 -1.20
C GLN A 323 4.35 35.28 -0.97
N ASN A 324 5.42 35.92 -0.50
CA ASN A 324 5.33 37.30 0.00
C ASN A 324 5.46 38.38 -1.08
N ASN A 325 5.90 38.07 -2.30
CA ASN A 325 6.18 39.08 -3.32
C ASN A 325 5.06 39.36 -4.34
N ARG A 326 3.86 38.77 -4.22
CA ARG A 326 2.74 39.15 -5.13
C ARG A 326 1.31 38.91 -4.62
N LEU A 327 1.13 38.26 -3.48
CA LEU A 327 -0.19 38.04 -2.87
C LEU A 327 -0.83 39.32 -2.30
N VAL A 328 -0.08 40.41 -2.15
CA VAL A 328 -0.63 41.71 -1.72
C VAL A 328 -1.34 42.46 -2.87
N GLU A 329 -1.06 42.14 -4.14
CA GLU A 329 -1.71 42.81 -5.28
C GLU A 329 -2.95 42.09 -5.83
N LEU A 330 -3.16 40.81 -5.49
CA LEU A 330 -4.30 40.03 -6.00
C LEU A 330 -5.58 40.11 -5.15
N ASP A 331 -5.51 40.60 -3.91
CA ASP A 331 -6.68 40.69 -3.01
C ASP A 331 -7.57 41.93 -3.31
N GLN A 332 -7.20 42.75 -4.31
CA GLN A 332 -7.92 43.98 -4.66
C GLN A 332 -8.59 44.01 -6.05
N LYS A 333 -8.62 42.92 -6.81
CA LYS A 333 -9.31 42.91 -8.13
C LYS A 333 -10.39 41.84 -8.23
N THR A 334 -11.64 42.29 -8.10
CA THR A 334 -12.86 41.54 -8.40
C THR A 334 -13.13 41.52 -9.91
N GLY A 335 -12.71 40.45 -10.60
CA GLY A 335 -13.07 40.19 -12.00
C GLY A 335 -12.51 38.86 -12.53
N PRO A 336 -13.14 38.21 -13.53
CA PRO A 336 -12.65 36.96 -14.09
C PRO A 336 -11.33 37.16 -14.84
N LEU A 337 -10.38 36.23 -14.61
CA LEU A 337 -9.03 36.24 -15.18
C LEU A 337 -9.06 36.09 -16.71
N THR A 338 -8.18 36.82 -17.37
CA THR A 338 -7.98 36.77 -18.82
C THR A 338 -7.22 35.50 -19.25
N PRO A 339 -7.31 35.08 -20.52
CA PRO A 339 -6.59 33.89 -21.02
C PRO A 339 -5.07 33.94 -20.79
N GLU A 340 -4.47 35.12 -20.83
CA GLU A 340 -3.03 35.34 -20.62
C GLU A 340 -2.64 35.17 -19.14
N GLU A 341 -3.50 35.60 -18.21
CA GLU A 341 -3.32 35.38 -16.76
C GLU A 341 -3.53 33.90 -16.37
N THR A 342 -4.38 33.19 -17.11
CA THR A 342 -4.61 31.75 -16.93
C THR A 342 -3.39 30.92 -17.35
N VAL A 343 -2.75 31.29 -18.46
CA VAL A 343 -1.50 30.66 -18.93
C VAL A 343 -0.35 30.91 -17.95
N THR A 344 -0.22 32.13 -17.43
CA THR A 344 0.84 32.49 -16.46
C THR A 344 0.65 31.78 -15.11
N PHE A 345 -0.60 31.55 -14.68
CA PHE A 345 -0.93 30.76 -13.48
C PHE A 345 -0.62 29.27 -13.67
N VAL A 346 -0.91 28.70 -14.85
CA VAL A 346 -0.58 27.32 -15.21
C VAL A 346 0.93 27.10 -15.30
N GLU A 347 1.70 28.08 -15.81
CA GLU A 347 3.17 28.04 -15.82
C GLU A 347 3.79 28.16 -14.41
N SER A 348 3.08 28.79 -13.46
CA SER A 348 3.56 28.93 -12.06
C SER A 348 3.36 27.67 -11.20
N LEU A 349 2.47 26.76 -11.62
CA LEU A 349 2.29 25.43 -11.02
C LEU A 349 3.35 24.48 -11.58
N ASN A 350 4.60 24.69 -11.19
CA ASN A 350 5.73 23.94 -11.73
C ASN A 350 5.54 22.40 -11.54
N PRO A 351 5.37 21.61 -12.62
CA PRO A 351 5.17 20.16 -12.56
C PRO A 351 6.42 19.39 -12.11
N ALA A 352 7.54 20.08 -11.89
CA ALA A 352 8.79 19.50 -11.40
C ALA A 352 8.80 19.14 -9.90
N HIS A 353 7.71 19.37 -9.14
CA HIS A 353 7.64 18.92 -7.74
C HIS A 353 7.45 17.39 -7.67
N PRO A 354 8.34 16.62 -7.02
CA PRO A 354 8.34 15.15 -7.05
C PRO A 354 7.03 14.50 -6.59
N SER A 355 6.30 15.13 -5.66
CA SER A 355 5.02 14.61 -5.16
C SER A 355 3.84 14.81 -6.13
N VAL A 356 3.86 15.88 -6.94
CA VAL A 356 2.82 16.18 -7.92
C VAL A 356 3.07 15.40 -9.21
N ALA A 357 4.34 15.28 -9.62
CA ALA A 357 4.74 14.41 -10.73
C ALA A 357 4.40 12.92 -10.45
N GLY A 358 4.73 12.43 -9.24
CA GLY A 358 4.38 11.06 -8.84
C GLY A 358 2.87 10.81 -8.77
N PHE A 359 2.09 11.79 -8.29
CA PHE A 359 0.63 11.71 -8.26
C PHE A 359 0.01 11.77 -9.66
N SER A 360 0.45 12.68 -10.52
CA SER A 360 0.03 12.82 -11.91
C SER A 360 0.27 11.51 -12.68
N GLN A 361 1.47 10.93 -12.55
CA GLN A 361 1.81 9.65 -13.15
C GLN A 361 0.96 8.50 -12.61
N THR A 362 0.66 8.49 -11.30
CA THR A 362 -0.18 7.45 -10.69
C THR A 362 -1.62 7.54 -11.16
N LEU A 363 -2.20 8.74 -11.17
CA LEU A 363 -3.56 8.98 -11.67
C LEU A 363 -3.66 8.66 -13.16
N ALA A 364 -2.66 9.07 -13.95
CA ALA A 364 -2.56 8.73 -15.36
C ALA A 364 -2.46 7.21 -15.57
N ALA A 365 -1.68 6.50 -14.76
CA ALA A 365 -1.56 5.04 -14.82
C ALA A 365 -2.89 4.34 -14.50
N ILE A 366 -3.63 4.84 -13.50
CA ILE A 366 -4.93 4.28 -13.13
C ILE A 366 -5.97 4.52 -14.22
N LEU A 367 -6.06 5.73 -14.75
CA LEU A 367 -7.00 6.03 -15.84
C LEU A 367 -6.64 5.26 -17.12
N ARG A 368 -5.35 5.11 -17.44
CA ARG A 368 -4.90 4.24 -18.54
C ARG A 368 -5.25 2.78 -18.29
N ALA A 369 -5.05 2.27 -17.08
CA ALA A 369 -5.40 0.90 -16.72
C ALA A 369 -6.93 0.67 -16.80
N TYR A 370 -7.73 1.62 -16.30
CA TYR A 370 -9.18 1.62 -16.44
C TYR A 370 -9.59 1.56 -17.92
N ILE A 371 -9.08 2.47 -18.75
CA ILE A 371 -9.39 2.52 -20.20
C ILE A 371 -8.96 1.21 -20.88
N SER A 372 -7.73 0.74 -20.64
CA SER A 372 -7.18 -0.47 -21.26
C SER A 372 -7.95 -1.73 -20.86
N ASN A 373 -8.35 -1.85 -19.59
CA ASN A 373 -8.98 -3.06 -19.06
C ASN A 373 -10.50 -3.08 -19.24
N TYR A 374 -11.17 -1.92 -19.23
CA TYR A 374 -12.62 -1.82 -19.35
C TYR A 374 -13.06 -1.64 -20.80
N VAL A 375 -12.45 -0.70 -21.54
CA VAL A 375 -12.81 -0.47 -22.94
C VAL A 375 -12.19 -1.54 -23.83
N GLY A 376 -10.90 -1.83 -23.60
CA GLY A 376 -10.11 -2.75 -24.42
C GLY A 376 -9.74 -2.13 -25.78
N LEU A 377 -8.80 -2.75 -26.48
CA LEU A 377 -8.43 -2.34 -27.84
C LEU A 377 -9.64 -2.43 -28.78
N LYS A 378 -9.69 -1.53 -29.77
CA LYS A 378 -10.70 -1.57 -30.81
C LYS A 378 -10.68 -2.94 -31.50
N PRO A 379 -11.81 -3.66 -31.56
CA PRO A 379 -11.90 -4.89 -32.33
C PRO A 379 -11.46 -4.59 -33.76
N SER A 380 -10.45 -5.31 -34.24
CA SER A 380 -9.94 -5.10 -35.59
C SER A 380 -11.10 -5.20 -36.57
N PRO A 381 -11.28 -4.21 -37.47
CA PRO A 381 -12.12 -4.41 -38.63
C PRO A 381 -11.36 -5.39 -39.52
N ALA A 382 -11.41 -6.68 -39.21
CA ALA A 382 -11.10 -7.73 -40.17
C ALA A 382 -12.22 -7.80 -41.23
N THR A 383 -12.57 -6.63 -41.77
CA THR A 383 -13.05 -6.43 -43.13
C THR A 383 -11.84 -6.43 -44.05
N SER A 384 -11.41 -7.62 -44.46
CA SER A 384 -10.87 -7.75 -45.82
C SER A 384 -11.10 -9.13 -46.41
N ASN A 385 -11.39 -10.14 -45.58
CA ASN A 385 -11.59 -11.48 -46.09
C ASN A 385 -13.03 -11.85 -45.74
N LEU A 386 -13.91 -11.96 -46.74
CA LEU A 386 -15.24 -12.59 -46.65
C LEU A 386 -15.13 -14.08 -46.26
N VAL A 387 -14.15 -14.46 -45.43
CA VAL A 387 -13.79 -15.83 -45.10
C VAL A 387 -14.47 -16.21 -43.80
N HIS A 388 -15.31 -17.23 -43.88
CA HIS A 388 -16.03 -17.79 -42.74
C HIS A 388 -15.48 -19.18 -42.37
N PRO A 389 -15.71 -19.63 -41.13
CA PRO A 389 -15.48 -21.01 -40.73
C PRO A 389 -16.20 -21.98 -41.67
N THR A 390 -15.53 -23.07 -42.05
CA THR A 390 -16.13 -24.10 -42.91
C THR A 390 -16.99 -25.07 -42.13
N VAL A 391 -18.05 -25.57 -42.77
CA VAL A 391 -18.84 -26.68 -42.25
C VAL A 391 -18.09 -28.00 -42.43
N GLN A 392 -18.44 -29.02 -41.64
CA GLN A 392 -17.89 -30.37 -41.83
C GLN A 392 -18.27 -30.91 -43.22
N SER A 393 -17.27 -31.23 -44.04
CA SER A 393 -17.48 -31.76 -45.39
C SER A 393 -18.00 -33.19 -45.34
N CYS A 394 -19.16 -33.45 -45.95
CA CYS A 394 -19.73 -34.81 -46.06
C CYS A 394 -20.37 -35.11 -47.43
N CYS A 395 -20.49 -34.13 -48.32
CA CYS A 395 -21.01 -34.30 -49.67
C CYS A 395 -20.52 -33.16 -50.60
N GLY A 396 -20.83 -33.25 -51.90
CA GLY A 396 -20.48 -32.22 -52.89
C GLY A 396 -21.04 -30.82 -52.54
N ASP A 397 -22.26 -30.74 -52.03
CA ASP A 397 -22.86 -29.47 -51.63
C ASP A 397 -22.10 -28.81 -50.46
N CYS A 398 -21.61 -29.61 -49.50
CA CYS A 398 -20.76 -29.13 -48.40
C CYS A 398 -19.38 -28.68 -48.90
N TYR A 399 -18.87 -29.28 -49.97
CA TYR A 399 -17.62 -28.83 -50.59
C TYR A 399 -17.81 -27.47 -51.27
N ASP A 400 -18.88 -27.32 -52.04
CA ASP A 400 -19.19 -26.07 -52.77
C ASP A 400 -19.47 -24.90 -51.82
N ILE A 401 -20.25 -25.13 -50.74
CA ILE A 401 -20.49 -24.09 -49.74
C ILE A 401 -19.19 -23.74 -48.99
N ASN A 402 -18.30 -24.70 -48.69
CA ASN A 402 -17.03 -24.41 -48.04
C ASN A 402 -16.08 -23.62 -48.93
N ARG A 403 -16.09 -23.90 -50.24
CA ARG A 403 -15.36 -23.10 -51.23
C ARG A 403 -15.89 -21.66 -51.25
N PHE A 404 -17.21 -21.48 -51.24
CA PHE A 404 -17.81 -20.16 -51.10
C PHE A 404 -17.42 -19.50 -49.79
N LEU A 405 -17.54 -20.17 -48.64
CA LEU A 405 -17.22 -19.61 -47.32
C LEU A 405 -15.76 -19.19 -47.20
N ARG A 406 -14.83 -19.87 -47.88
CA ARG A 406 -13.40 -19.51 -47.93
C ARG A 406 -13.04 -18.45 -48.97
N ASP A 407 -13.95 -18.10 -49.86
CA ASP A 407 -13.68 -17.11 -50.90
C ASP A 407 -13.82 -15.69 -50.32
N PRO A 408 -12.74 -14.89 -50.27
CA PRO A 408 -12.77 -13.54 -49.74
C PRO A 408 -13.48 -12.53 -50.65
N ALA A 409 -13.81 -12.87 -51.90
CA ALA A 409 -14.49 -11.99 -52.86
C ALA A 409 -16.00 -12.27 -52.99
N SER A 410 -16.43 -13.50 -52.71
CA SER A 410 -17.82 -13.91 -52.87
C SER A 410 -18.68 -13.58 -51.64
N ARG A 411 -19.69 -12.74 -51.82
CA ARG A 411 -20.64 -12.34 -50.75
C ARG A 411 -21.95 -13.14 -50.75
N VAL A 412 -22.36 -13.62 -51.92
CA VAL A 412 -23.63 -14.34 -52.12
C VAL A 412 -23.36 -15.64 -52.86
N TRP A 413 -23.93 -16.73 -52.36
CA TRP A 413 -23.95 -18.03 -53.02
C TRP A 413 -25.38 -18.40 -53.36
N VAL A 414 -25.64 -18.68 -54.64
CA VAL A 414 -26.97 -19.04 -55.13
C VAL A 414 -26.89 -20.36 -55.87
N GLN A 415 -27.60 -21.36 -55.38
CA GLN A 415 -27.59 -22.69 -56.01
C GLN A 415 -29.01 -23.26 -56.15
N PRO A 416 -29.41 -23.73 -57.35
CA PRO A 416 -30.65 -24.46 -57.53
C PRO A 416 -30.51 -25.86 -56.93
N MET A 417 -31.42 -26.23 -56.03
CA MET A 417 -31.36 -27.53 -55.36
C MET A 417 -32.73 -27.91 -54.79
N ASN A 418 -32.99 -29.22 -54.63
CA ASN A 418 -34.24 -29.72 -54.09
C ASN A 418 -34.36 -29.51 -52.56
N LYS A 419 -35.56 -29.75 -52.00
CA LYS A 419 -35.87 -29.51 -50.57
C LYS A 419 -34.90 -30.22 -49.63
N ARG A 420 -34.52 -31.47 -49.93
CA ARG A 420 -33.64 -32.28 -49.07
C ARG A 420 -32.23 -31.71 -49.02
N ARG A 421 -31.68 -31.30 -50.16
CA ARG A 421 -30.36 -30.67 -50.25
C ARG A 421 -30.32 -29.30 -49.56
N ARG A 422 -31.39 -28.48 -49.68
CA ARG A 422 -31.50 -27.21 -48.95
C ARG A 422 -31.49 -27.42 -47.45
N ALA A 423 -32.35 -28.30 -46.95
CA ALA A 423 -32.45 -28.59 -45.52
C ALA A 423 -31.11 -29.06 -44.93
N HIS A 424 -30.35 -29.85 -45.70
CA HIS A 424 -29.01 -30.29 -45.31
C HIS A 424 -28.03 -29.12 -45.14
N ILE A 425 -27.99 -28.17 -46.08
CA ILE A 425 -27.09 -27.01 -46.01
C ILE A 425 -27.50 -26.04 -44.89
N HIS A 426 -28.80 -25.78 -44.70
CA HIS A 426 -29.29 -25.02 -43.55
C HIS A 426 -28.80 -25.62 -42.23
N GLN A 427 -29.04 -26.91 -42.02
CA GLN A 427 -28.62 -27.62 -40.81
C GLN A 427 -27.10 -27.52 -40.56
N LYS A 428 -26.28 -27.64 -41.62
CA LYS A 428 -24.82 -27.55 -41.50
C LYS A 428 -24.33 -26.16 -41.16
N LEU A 429 -24.92 -25.12 -41.75
CA LEU A 429 -24.59 -23.73 -41.45
C LEU A 429 -24.98 -23.37 -40.00
N ASP A 430 -26.15 -23.83 -39.55
CA ASP A 430 -26.64 -23.60 -38.18
C ASP A 430 -25.77 -24.34 -37.15
N GLN A 431 -25.44 -25.61 -37.40
CA GLN A 431 -24.55 -26.41 -36.54
C GLN A 431 -23.17 -25.78 -36.38
N ALA A 432 -22.62 -25.24 -37.47
CA ALA A 432 -21.32 -24.58 -37.47
C ALA A 432 -21.36 -23.12 -36.98
N ARG A 433 -22.55 -22.59 -36.65
CA ARG A 433 -22.79 -21.20 -36.21
C ARG A 433 -22.13 -20.18 -37.15
N VAL A 434 -22.25 -20.41 -38.46
CA VAL A 434 -21.68 -19.52 -39.48
C VAL A 434 -22.55 -18.26 -39.56
N ASP A 435 -21.94 -17.08 -39.38
CA ASP A 435 -22.59 -15.77 -39.52
C ASP A 435 -22.99 -15.53 -40.99
N CYS A 436 -24.14 -16.07 -41.38
CA CYS A 436 -24.73 -15.92 -42.71
C CYS A 436 -26.26 -15.93 -42.62
N THR A 437 -26.93 -15.26 -43.55
CA THR A 437 -28.37 -15.43 -43.79
C THR A 437 -28.57 -16.46 -44.90
N ASN A 438 -29.48 -17.40 -44.69
CA ASN A 438 -29.81 -18.42 -45.66
C ASN A 438 -31.32 -18.41 -45.94
N GLU A 439 -31.71 -18.16 -47.19
CA GLU A 439 -33.10 -18.03 -47.59
C GLU A 439 -33.37 -18.90 -48.81
N THR A 440 -34.57 -19.48 -48.89
CA THR A 440 -35.00 -20.16 -50.12
C THR A 440 -35.79 -19.17 -50.97
N ASP A 441 -35.24 -18.82 -52.13
CA ASP A 441 -35.96 -18.06 -53.14
C ASP A 441 -36.96 -18.98 -53.87
N HIS A 442 -38.25 -18.67 -53.71
CA HIS A 442 -39.38 -19.36 -54.32
C HIS A 442 -39.94 -18.65 -55.57
N SER A 443 -39.26 -17.64 -56.10
CA SER A 443 -39.66 -16.88 -57.29
C SER A 443 -39.97 -17.75 -58.51
N ARG A 444 -39.40 -18.96 -58.59
CA ARG A 444 -39.76 -20.00 -59.56
C ARG A 444 -40.23 -21.26 -58.83
N ALA A 445 -41.55 -21.49 -58.79
CA ALA A 445 -42.18 -22.60 -58.07
C ALA A 445 -41.60 -23.99 -58.44
N THR A 446 -41.18 -24.17 -59.69
CA THR A 446 -40.62 -25.44 -60.20
C THR A 446 -39.11 -25.60 -59.99
N ASN A 447 -38.39 -24.56 -59.56
CA ASN A 447 -36.94 -24.63 -59.31
C ASN A 447 -36.48 -23.62 -58.23
N PRO A 448 -36.84 -23.87 -56.95
CA PRO A 448 -36.41 -23.04 -55.83
C PRO A 448 -34.88 -23.03 -55.67
N ARG A 449 -34.32 -21.86 -55.35
CA ARG A 449 -32.88 -21.65 -55.17
C ARG A 449 -32.56 -21.37 -53.71
N LEU A 450 -31.45 -21.91 -53.20
CA LEU A 450 -30.91 -21.51 -51.91
C LEU A 450 -29.99 -20.31 -52.11
N VAL A 451 -30.25 -19.23 -51.38
CA VAL A 451 -29.44 -18.02 -51.35
C VAL A 451 -28.78 -17.94 -49.98
N VAL A 452 -27.45 -18.02 -49.94
CA VAL A 452 -26.66 -17.83 -48.71
C VAL A 452 -25.87 -16.54 -48.84
N ILE A 453 -26.08 -15.61 -47.93
CA ILE A 453 -25.41 -14.32 -47.88
C ILE A 453 -24.54 -14.30 -46.63
N LYS A 454 -23.25 -14.04 -46.79
CA LYS A 454 -22.34 -13.85 -45.66
C LYS A 454 -22.71 -12.59 -44.89
N THR A 455 -22.82 -12.70 -43.56
CA THR A 455 -23.12 -11.58 -42.67
C THR A 455 -21.97 -11.33 -41.70
N PHE A 456 -21.95 -10.13 -41.12
CA PHE A 456 -20.97 -9.70 -40.13
C PHE A 456 -21.68 -9.23 -38.85
N ALA A 457 -22.79 -9.88 -38.49
CA ALA A 457 -23.57 -9.49 -37.31
C ALA A 457 -22.70 -9.53 -36.06
N GLN A 458 -21.89 -10.58 -35.88
CA GLN A 458 -21.05 -10.73 -34.68
C GLN A 458 -19.92 -9.69 -34.60
N VAL A 459 -19.35 -9.29 -35.75
CA VAL A 459 -18.35 -8.21 -35.82
C VAL A 459 -19.00 -6.86 -35.51
N ARG A 460 -20.21 -6.61 -36.06
CA ARG A 460 -20.98 -5.39 -35.77
C ARG A 460 -21.39 -5.32 -34.30
N ASP A 461 -21.84 -6.43 -33.71
CA ASP A 461 -22.22 -6.51 -32.31
C ASP A 461 -21.02 -6.29 -31.38
N SER A 462 -19.86 -6.86 -31.72
CA SER A 462 -18.61 -6.64 -30.98
C SER A 462 -18.11 -5.20 -31.08
N GLN A 463 -18.24 -4.57 -32.26
CA GLN A 463 -17.93 -3.16 -32.46
C GLN A 463 -18.90 -2.25 -31.71
N LEU A 464 -20.20 -2.54 -31.74
CA LEU A 464 -21.23 -1.80 -31.01
C LEU A 464 -20.99 -1.88 -29.50
N ALA A 465 -20.71 -3.08 -28.98
CA ALA A 465 -20.40 -3.28 -27.57
C ALA A 465 -19.13 -2.54 -27.16
N TRP A 466 -18.09 -2.52 -28.01
CA TRP A 466 -16.88 -1.73 -27.76
C TRP A 466 -17.16 -0.22 -27.77
N GLN A 467 -17.95 0.27 -28.73
CA GLN A 467 -18.35 1.69 -28.79
C GLN A 467 -19.15 2.10 -27.56
N GLN A 468 -20.06 1.24 -27.08
CA GLN A 468 -20.81 1.47 -25.84
C GLN A 468 -19.88 1.58 -24.62
N ARG A 469 -18.89 0.67 -24.48
CA ARG A 469 -17.89 0.77 -23.40
C ARG A 469 -17.02 2.02 -23.50
N LYS A 470 -16.61 2.43 -24.72
CA LYS A 470 -15.85 3.67 -24.96
C LYS A 470 -16.68 4.90 -24.55
N LEU A 471 -17.95 4.93 -24.93
CA LEU A 471 -18.88 6.02 -24.58
C LEU A 471 -19.10 6.11 -23.06
N GLU A 472 -19.35 4.98 -22.40
CA GLU A 472 -19.57 4.95 -20.95
C GLU A 472 -18.33 5.38 -20.19
N ALA A 473 -17.15 4.84 -20.55
CA ALA A 473 -15.88 5.28 -19.97
C ALA A 473 -15.64 6.78 -20.18
N SER A 474 -16.03 7.34 -21.34
CA SER A 474 -15.92 8.77 -21.61
C SER A 474 -16.83 9.59 -20.71
N LYS A 475 -18.06 9.15 -20.44
CA LYS A 475 -18.96 9.81 -19.49
C LYS A 475 -18.37 9.81 -18.08
N GLN A 476 -17.83 8.67 -17.65
CA GLN A 476 -17.19 8.56 -16.34
C GLN A 476 -15.99 9.51 -16.19
N ILE A 477 -15.20 9.69 -17.25
CA ILE A 477 -14.10 10.66 -17.27
C ILE A 477 -14.60 12.11 -17.33
N GLN A 478 -15.74 12.37 -17.98
CA GLN A 478 -16.35 13.70 -18.04
C GLN A 478 -17.03 14.14 -16.72
N ASN A 479 -17.25 13.21 -15.79
CA ASN A 479 -17.72 13.55 -14.44
C ASN A 479 -16.66 14.31 -13.63
N PHE A 480 -15.39 14.28 -14.04
CA PHE A 480 -14.35 15.10 -13.46
C PHE A 480 -14.42 16.53 -13.98
N ASP A 481 -14.05 17.49 -13.15
CA ASP A 481 -13.83 18.85 -13.60
C ASP A 481 -12.70 18.87 -14.66
N PRO A 482 -12.98 19.33 -15.90
CA PRO A 482 -12.06 19.18 -17.01
C PRO A 482 -10.81 20.06 -16.87
N VAL A 483 -10.93 21.24 -16.26
CA VAL A 483 -9.80 22.15 -16.02
C VAL A 483 -8.85 21.54 -15.02
N ARG A 484 -9.40 20.97 -13.95
CA ARG A 484 -8.63 20.33 -12.87
C ARG A 484 -8.01 19.02 -13.30
N LEU A 485 -8.72 18.20 -14.06
CA LEU A 485 -8.19 16.96 -14.60
C LEU A 485 -7.04 17.26 -15.59
N ALA A 486 -7.14 18.34 -16.37
CA ALA A 486 -6.05 18.81 -17.24
C ALA A 486 -4.81 19.23 -16.45
N ILE A 487 -4.97 19.97 -15.35
CA ILE A 487 -3.86 20.34 -14.47
C ILE A 487 -3.20 19.10 -13.86
N LEU A 488 -3.99 18.12 -13.40
CA LEU A 488 -3.48 16.93 -12.72
C LEU A 488 -2.82 15.93 -13.66
N LEU A 489 -3.35 15.74 -14.87
CA LEU A 489 -2.80 14.81 -15.86
C LEU A 489 -1.73 15.44 -16.75
N SER A 490 -1.67 16.77 -16.79
CA SER A 490 -0.71 17.53 -17.60
C SER A 490 -0.65 16.96 -19.03
N ASP A 491 0.52 16.58 -19.52
CA ASP A 491 0.74 16.03 -20.86
C ASP A 491 -0.09 14.77 -21.16
N TYR A 492 -0.53 14.03 -20.13
CA TYR A 492 -1.33 12.81 -20.31
C TYR A 492 -2.83 13.06 -20.49
N TYR A 493 -3.30 14.29 -20.23
CA TYR A 493 -4.72 14.62 -20.24
C TYR A 493 -5.37 14.28 -21.58
N GLU A 494 -4.77 14.78 -22.66
CA GLU A 494 -5.30 14.65 -24.01
C GLU A 494 -5.33 13.19 -24.50
N ASP A 495 -4.32 12.40 -24.14
CA ASP A 495 -4.24 10.99 -24.51
C ASP A 495 -5.28 10.14 -23.77
N ILE A 496 -5.50 10.43 -22.49
CA ILE A 496 -6.41 9.70 -21.61
C ILE A 496 -7.86 10.08 -21.90
N VAL A 497 -8.18 11.37 -21.93
CA VAL A 497 -9.56 11.84 -22.12
C VAL A 497 -10.06 11.52 -23.53
N ARG A 498 -9.21 11.62 -24.56
CA ARG A 498 -9.58 11.20 -25.92
C ARG A 498 -9.38 9.71 -26.19
N MET A 499 -8.83 8.97 -25.22
CA MET A 499 -8.55 7.53 -25.31
C MET A 499 -7.76 7.15 -26.58
N ARG A 500 -6.77 7.97 -26.97
CA ARG A 500 -6.07 7.86 -28.27
C ARG A 500 -5.35 6.51 -28.43
N ALA A 501 -4.91 5.92 -27.32
CA ALA A 501 -4.24 4.61 -27.30
C ALA A 501 -5.12 3.44 -27.77
N LEU A 502 -6.44 3.62 -27.86
CA LEU A 502 -7.37 2.56 -28.26
C LEU A 502 -7.61 2.49 -29.78
N ASP A 503 -7.19 3.51 -30.53
CA ASP A 503 -7.50 3.62 -31.96
C ASP A 503 -6.46 2.92 -32.87
N VAL A 504 -5.42 2.30 -32.29
CA VAL A 504 -4.43 1.50 -33.03
C VAL A 504 -4.93 0.05 -33.19
N PRO A 505 -5.10 -0.46 -34.43
CA PRO A 505 -5.50 -1.85 -34.66
C PRO A 505 -4.43 -2.83 -34.17
N SER A 506 -4.85 -3.88 -33.44
CA SER A 506 -3.95 -4.99 -33.09
C SER A 506 -3.68 -5.84 -34.34
N GLU A 507 -2.52 -5.66 -34.96
CA GLU A 507 -1.98 -6.60 -35.95
C GLU A 507 -1.31 -7.77 -35.21
N GLN A 508 -2.11 -8.71 -34.68
CA GLN A 508 -1.59 -10.00 -34.26
C GLN A 508 -2.38 -11.14 -34.89
N PRO A 509 -1.72 -12.06 -35.62
CA PRO A 509 -2.38 -13.25 -36.14
C PRO A 509 -2.74 -14.17 -34.97
N VAL A 510 -4.02 -14.55 -34.91
CA VAL A 510 -4.55 -15.54 -33.96
C VAL A 510 -3.94 -16.90 -34.32
N ALA A 511 -2.84 -17.26 -33.66
CA ALA A 511 -2.37 -18.63 -33.65
C ALA A 511 -3.30 -19.47 -32.75
N SER A 512 -3.83 -20.50 -33.39
CA SER A 512 -4.75 -21.53 -32.93
C SER A 512 -4.57 -21.95 -31.47
N ARG A 513 -5.66 -21.85 -30.71
CA ARG A 513 -5.91 -22.62 -29.50
C ARG A 513 -6.02 -24.10 -29.91
N SER A 514 -4.91 -24.82 -29.89
CA SER A 514 -4.90 -26.28 -30.03
C SER A 514 -5.14 -26.89 -28.65
N GLU A 515 -6.26 -27.56 -28.50
CA GLU A 515 -6.47 -28.56 -27.47
C GLU A 515 -5.35 -29.61 -27.57
N PHE A 516 -4.70 -29.91 -26.44
CA PHE A 516 -3.88 -31.09 -26.29
C PHE A 516 -4.44 -31.89 -25.12
N THR A 517 -5.11 -33.00 -25.44
CA THR A 517 -5.20 -34.16 -24.55
C THR A 517 -3.97 -35.06 -24.78
N PRO A 518 -3.55 -35.85 -23.77
CA PRO A 518 -2.19 -36.39 -23.69
C PRO A 518 -2.09 -37.78 -24.30
N ALA A 519 -1.01 -38.07 -25.02
CA ALA A 519 -0.55 -39.44 -25.22
C ALA A 519 0.95 -39.54 -25.52
N SER A 520 1.57 -40.44 -24.75
CA SER A 520 2.71 -41.29 -25.07
C SER A 520 4.12 -40.69 -25.08
N LEU A 521 4.79 -40.94 -23.95
CA LEU A 521 6.21 -41.21 -23.82
C LEU A 521 6.72 -42.18 -24.90
N ALA A 522 7.74 -41.78 -25.65
CA ALA A 522 8.72 -42.71 -26.24
C ALA A 522 9.98 -41.95 -26.65
N GLY A 523 11.03 -42.10 -25.84
CA GLY A 523 12.43 -42.16 -26.23
C GLY A 523 13.03 -40.95 -26.96
N MET A 524 13.89 -40.19 -26.27
CA MET A 524 15.22 -39.94 -26.83
C MET A 524 16.28 -39.65 -25.77
N LYS A 525 17.41 -40.33 -25.99
CA LYS A 525 18.68 -40.39 -25.28
C LYS A 525 19.17 -39.05 -24.72
N ARG A 526 19.63 -39.09 -23.47
CA ARG A 526 20.57 -38.11 -22.90
C ARG A 526 21.98 -38.51 -23.31
N THR A 527 22.75 -37.55 -23.81
CA THR A 527 24.22 -37.60 -23.76
C THR A 527 24.67 -36.74 -22.58
N ALA A 528 25.54 -37.33 -21.78
CA ALA A 528 26.13 -36.79 -20.57
C ALA A 528 27.44 -36.07 -20.88
N GLU A 529 27.77 -35.07 -20.06
CA GLU A 529 29.07 -34.49 -19.68
C GLU A 529 28.69 -33.13 -19.05
N GLU A 530 29.11 -32.70 -17.86
CA GLU A 530 30.27 -33.02 -17.04
C GLU A 530 29.91 -32.53 -15.61
N ALA A 531 30.15 -33.35 -14.59
CA ALA A 531 29.81 -33.05 -13.20
C ALA A 531 31.10 -33.02 -12.37
N ASP A 532 31.38 -31.86 -11.76
CA ASP A 532 32.39 -31.75 -10.70
C ASP A 532 31.77 -32.10 -9.35
N PHE A 533 32.28 -33.18 -8.77
CA PHE A 533 32.04 -33.60 -7.39
C PHE A 533 33.02 -32.89 -6.45
N VAL A 534 32.52 -32.40 -5.32
CA VAL A 534 33.32 -32.24 -4.10
C VAL A 534 32.53 -32.86 -2.95
N ASP A 535 32.99 -34.03 -2.53
CA ASP A 535 32.66 -34.69 -1.27
C ASP A 535 33.80 -34.42 -0.29
N LEU A 536 33.47 -33.92 0.90
CA LEU A 536 34.34 -33.96 2.07
C LEU A 536 33.46 -34.09 3.32
N THR A 537 33.02 -35.33 3.57
CA THR A 537 32.85 -35.81 4.93
C THR A 537 34.19 -36.38 5.41
N LEU A 538 34.66 -35.94 6.59
CA LEU A 538 35.30 -36.75 7.64
C LEU A 538 35.83 -35.85 8.78
N ASP A 539 35.20 -36.02 9.94
CA ASP A 539 35.72 -36.12 11.31
C ASP A 539 36.97 -35.32 11.74
N ASP A 540 36.76 -34.31 12.60
CA ASP A 540 37.17 -34.28 14.02
C ASP A 540 36.43 -33.17 14.80
#